data_AF-A0A654M2K9-F1
#
_entry.id   AF-A0A654M2K9-F1
#
_cell.length_a   1.000
_cell.length_b   1.000
_cell.length_c   1.000
_cell.angle_alpha   90.00
_cell.angle_beta   90.00
_cell.angle_gamma   90.00
#
_symmetry.space_group_name_H-M   'P 1'
#
loop_
_entity.id
_entity.type
_entity.pdbx_description
1 polymer ?
#
loop_
_entity_poly.entity_id
_entity_poly.type
_entity_poly.pdbx_seq_one_letter_code
_entity_poly.pdbx_strand_id
1 'polypeptide(L)'
;MESIGLNRVTMKTRIAYARRYDHLMVTGDFSEIMEFSNDKKKHIMKSLALLSKYLGCYDRWQDYKNRYQLKWTVSRDSLASFQIMTNLDNEFSNMVD
;
A
#
# COMPACT_ATOMS: atom_id res chain seq x y z
N MET A 1 -15.72 5.97 -16.08
CA MET A 1 -14.58 5.41 -15.33
C MET A 1 -13.53 6.51 -15.21
N GLU A 2 -13.47 7.20 -14.08
CA GLU A 2 -12.42 8.19 -13.83
C GLU A 2 -11.06 7.50 -13.80
N SER A 3 -10.22 7.83 -14.78
CA SER A 3 -8.79 7.53 -14.73
C SER A 3 -8.21 8.34 -13.58
N ILE A 4 -7.93 7.67 -12.45
CA ILE A 4 -7.13 8.25 -11.37
C ILE A 4 -5.74 8.47 -11.98
N GLY A 5 -5.48 9.68 -12.48
CA GLY A 5 -4.22 10.03 -13.12
C GLY A 5 -3.08 9.92 -12.13
N LEU A 6 -2.45 8.74 -12.05
CA LEU A 6 -1.21 8.57 -11.30
C LEU A 6 -0.16 9.52 -11.89
N ASN A 7 0.52 10.30 -11.06
CA ASN A 7 1.64 11.14 -11.51
C ASN A 7 2.68 10.27 -12.25
N ARG A 8 3.31 10.82 -13.29
CA ARG A 8 4.34 10.14 -14.11
C ARG A 8 5.43 9.45 -13.29
N VAL A 9 5.87 10.07 -12.19
CA VAL A 9 6.87 9.48 -11.27
C VAL A 9 6.28 8.24 -10.60
N THR A 10 5.05 8.32 -10.07
CA THR A 10 4.37 7.18 -9.46
C THR A 10 4.14 6.06 -10.46
N MET A 11 3.77 6.36 -11.71
CA MET A 11 3.62 5.36 -12.76
C MET A 11 4.93 4.62 -13.05
N LYS A 12 6.04 5.36 -13.22
CA LYS A 12 7.37 4.76 -13.42
C LYS A 12 7.74 3.83 -12.27
N THR A 13 7.51 4.24 -11.04
CA THR A 13 7.73 3.41 -9.85
C THR A 13 6.84 2.16 -9.90
N ARG A 14 5.55 2.28 -10.24
CA ARG A 14 4.66 1.12 -10.36
C ARG A 14 5.13 0.13 -11.41
N ILE A 15 5.55 0.61 -12.58
CA ILE A 15 6.07 -0.24 -13.66
C ILE A 15 7.36 -0.95 -13.22
N ALA A 16 8.28 -0.23 -12.58
CA ALA A 16 9.53 -0.81 -12.10
C ALA A 16 9.30 -1.93 -11.07
N TYR A 17 8.42 -1.70 -10.09
CA TYR A 17 8.05 -2.72 -9.11
C TYR A 17 7.27 -3.87 -9.73
N ALA A 18 6.35 -3.60 -10.65
CA ALA A 18 5.61 -4.65 -11.36
C ALA A 18 6.57 -5.57 -12.12
N ARG A 19 7.53 -5.02 -12.87
CA ARG A 19 8.55 -5.81 -13.59
C ARG A 19 9.50 -6.57 -12.68
N ARG A 20 9.81 -6.02 -11.50
CA ARG A 20 10.75 -6.66 -10.58
C ARG A 20 10.12 -7.84 -9.84
N TYR A 21 8.81 -7.79 -9.58
CA TYR A 21 8.10 -8.74 -8.71
C TYR A 21 6.98 -9.49 -9.44
N ASP A 22 6.93 -9.44 -10.77
CA ASP A 22 5.95 -10.18 -11.59
C ASP A 22 6.05 -11.69 -11.39
N HIS A 23 7.27 -12.21 -11.18
CA HIS A 23 7.51 -13.62 -10.89
C HIS A 23 6.69 -14.14 -9.70
N LEU A 24 6.39 -13.29 -8.70
CA LEU A 24 5.54 -13.67 -7.55
C LEU A 24 4.11 -14.04 -7.97
N MET A 25 3.60 -13.45 -9.05
CA MET A 25 2.29 -13.80 -9.62
C MET A 25 2.30 -15.16 -10.32
N VAL A 26 3.47 -15.61 -10.78
CA VAL A 26 3.69 -16.91 -11.45
C VAL A 26 3.93 -18.00 -10.43
N THR A 27 4.83 -17.77 -9.48
CA THR A 27 5.17 -18.74 -8.43
C THR A 27 4.05 -18.86 -7.39
N GLY A 28 3.32 -17.77 -7.13
CA GLY A 28 2.32 -17.70 -6.08
C GLY A 28 2.90 -17.70 -4.66
N ASP A 29 4.24 -17.62 -4.54
CA ASP A 29 4.93 -17.55 -3.26
C ASP A 29 5.30 -16.11 -2.94
N PHE A 30 4.69 -15.57 -1.88
CA PHE A 30 4.91 -14.20 -1.41
C PHE A 30 5.74 -14.15 -0.12
N SER A 31 6.37 -15.26 0.27
CA SER A 31 7.17 -15.32 1.50
C SER A 31 8.32 -14.31 1.50
N GLU A 32 8.99 -14.10 0.36
CA GLU A 32 10.06 -13.10 0.21
C GLU A 32 9.60 -11.68 0.61
N ILE A 33 8.39 -11.29 0.22
CA ILE A 33 7.91 -9.92 0.49
C ILE A 33 7.46 -9.75 1.93
N MET A 34 7.29 -10.82 2.71
CA MET A 34 6.90 -10.73 4.12
C MET A 34 7.99 -10.15 5.01
N GLU A 35 9.25 -10.27 4.61
CA GLU A 35 10.41 -9.72 5.33
C GLU A 35 10.65 -8.23 5.05
N PHE A 36 9.98 -7.66 4.05
CA PHE A 36 10.19 -6.26 3.66
C PHE A 36 9.54 -5.26 4.62
N SER A 37 9.93 -3.99 4.51
CA SER A 37 9.22 -2.90 5.21
C SER A 37 7.80 -2.72 4.66
N ASN A 38 6.89 -2.22 5.52
CA ASN A 38 5.49 -1.99 5.15
C ASN A 38 5.33 -1.07 3.92
N ASP A 39 6.17 -0.04 3.81
CA ASP A 39 6.16 0.85 2.65
C ASP A 39 6.57 0.12 1.37
N LYS A 40 7.66 -0.67 1.41
CA LYS A 40 8.09 -1.46 0.26
C LYS A 40 7.02 -2.46 -0.15
N LYS A 41 6.42 -3.18 0.81
CA LYS A 41 5.27 -4.08 0.56
C LYS A 41 4.13 -3.35 -0.13
N LYS A 42 3.72 -2.18 0.39
CA LYS A 42 2.66 -1.35 -0.20
C LYS A 42 2.99 -0.94 -1.63
N HIS A 43 4.24 -0.62 -1.94
CA HIS A 43 4.65 -0.30 -3.31
C HIS A 43 4.55 -1.51 -4.24
N ILE A 44 5.03 -2.67 -3.80
CA ILE A 44 4.94 -3.94 -4.53
C ILE A 44 3.48 -4.31 -4.78
N MET A 45 2.68 -4.40 -3.72
CA MET A 45 1.27 -4.80 -3.78
C MET A 45 0.45 -3.89 -4.70
N LYS A 46 0.64 -2.56 -4.65
CA LYS A 46 -0.06 -1.63 -5.56
C LYS A 46 0.35 -1.85 -7.02
N SER A 47 1.60 -2.21 -7.26
CA SER A 47 2.12 -2.46 -8.61
C SER A 47 1.58 -3.78 -9.17
N LEU A 48 1.57 -4.84 -8.36
CA LEU A 48 1.00 -6.13 -8.73
C LEU A 48 -0.51 -6.07 -8.94
N ALA A 49 -1.24 -5.29 -8.13
CA ALA A 49 -2.66 -5.05 -8.33
C ALA A 49 -2.96 -4.35 -9.67
N LEU A 50 -2.10 -3.43 -10.12
CA LEU A 50 -2.24 -2.79 -11.43
C LEU A 50 -1.90 -3.75 -12.56
N LEU A 51 -0.81 -4.51 -12.41
CA LEU A 51 -0.38 -5.51 -13.38
C LEU A 51 -1.46 -6.58 -13.58
N SER A 52 -2.03 -7.11 -12.50
CA SER A 52 -3.06 -8.15 -12.58
C SER A 52 -4.36 -7.66 -13.20
N LYS A 53 -4.74 -6.39 -12.97
CA LYS A 53 -5.86 -5.76 -13.70
C LYS A 53 -5.57 -5.63 -15.19
N TYR A 54 -4.36 -5.21 -15.55
CA TYR A 54 -3.96 -5.08 -16.95
C TYR A 54 -3.95 -6.43 -17.69
N LEU A 55 -3.49 -7.50 -17.01
CA LEU A 55 -3.45 -8.85 -17.56
C LEU A 55 -4.79 -9.60 -17.48
N GLY A 56 -5.82 -9.04 -16.84
CA GLY A 56 -7.11 -9.71 -16.64
C GLY A 56 -7.10 -10.83 -15.60
N CYS A 57 -6.09 -10.91 -14.73
CA CYS A 57 -5.94 -11.94 -13.70
C CYS A 57 -6.08 -11.39 -12.28
N TYR A 58 -6.93 -10.38 -12.09
CA TYR A 58 -7.10 -9.69 -10.81
C TYR A 58 -7.58 -10.62 -9.69
N ASP A 59 -8.45 -11.58 -10.00
CA ASP A 59 -8.99 -12.53 -9.01
C ASP A 59 -7.87 -13.36 -8.37
N ARG A 60 -6.93 -13.85 -9.19
CA ARG A 60 -5.74 -14.58 -8.70
C ARG A 60 -4.90 -13.72 -7.76
N TRP A 61 -4.75 -12.43 -8.05
CA TRP A 61 -4.08 -11.51 -7.15
C TRP A 61 -4.84 -11.34 -5.82
N GLN A 62 -6.17 -11.27 -5.86
CA GLN A 62 -6.99 -11.19 -4.64
C GLN A 62 -6.82 -12.45 -3.78
N ASP A 63 -6.78 -13.64 -4.39
CA ASP A 63 -6.55 -14.90 -3.68
C ASP A 63 -5.20 -14.91 -2.95
N TYR A 64 -4.12 -14.51 -3.62
CA TYR A 64 -2.80 -14.41 -3.00
C TYR A 64 -2.76 -13.38 -1.89
N LYS A 65 -3.33 -12.20 -2.12
CA LYS A 65 -3.42 -11.15 -1.10
C LYS A 65 -4.15 -11.66 0.15
N ASN A 66 -5.24 -12.38 -0.01
CA ASN A 66 -6.02 -12.93 1.10
C ASN A 66 -5.27 -14.05 1.84
N ARG A 67 -4.65 -14.97 1.10
CA ARG A 67 -3.88 -16.10 1.66
C ARG A 67 -2.74 -15.63 2.55
N TYR A 68 -1.99 -14.62 2.12
CA TYR A 68 -0.86 -14.05 2.87
C TYR A 68 -1.27 -12.92 3.82
N GLN A 69 -2.58 -12.68 3.98
CA GLN A 69 -3.15 -11.60 4.79
C GLN A 69 -2.48 -10.23 4.54
N LEU A 70 -2.12 -9.97 3.28
CA LEU A 70 -1.41 -8.76 2.89
C LEU A 70 -2.36 -7.56 3.00
N LYS A 71 -2.21 -6.81 4.09
CA LYS A 71 -2.92 -5.56 4.35
C LYS A 71 -1.98 -4.40 4.02
N TRP A 72 -2.35 -3.56 3.07
CA TRP A 72 -1.83 -2.19 3.10
C TRP A 72 -2.75 -1.41 4.03
N THR A 73 -2.22 -0.84 5.11
CA THR A 73 -2.92 0.24 5.79
C THR A 73 -2.88 1.44 4.83
N VAL A 74 -4.08 1.91 4.46
CA VAL A 74 -4.20 3.30 4.00
C VAL A 74 -3.94 4.09 5.26
N SER A 75 -2.68 4.47 5.51
CA SER A 75 -2.36 5.38 6.60
C SER A 75 -3.16 6.65 6.34
N ARG A 76 -4.31 6.72 7.00
CA ARG A 76 -5.05 7.93 7.33
C ARG A 76 -4.51 8.48 8.66
N ASP A 77 -3.43 7.88 9.18
CA ASP A 77 -2.89 8.12 10.50
C ASP A 77 -2.22 9.48 10.61
N SER A 78 -1.83 10.13 9.52
CA SER A 78 -1.32 11.51 9.61
C SER A 78 -2.36 12.46 10.22
N LEU A 79 -3.65 12.28 9.90
CA LEU A 79 -4.73 13.08 10.48
C LEU A 79 -5.03 12.65 11.92
N ALA A 80 -5.00 11.35 12.21
CA ALA A 80 -5.21 10.84 13.56
C ALA A 80 -4.07 11.26 14.51
N SER A 81 -2.81 11.19 14.06
CA SER A 81 -1.64 11.70 14.77
C SER A 81 -1.70 13.22 14.96
N PHE A 82 -2.18 13.96 13.95
CA PHE A 82 -2.41 15.40 14.08
C PHE A 82 -3.48 15.71 15.14
N GLN A 83 -4.61 15.00 15.11
CA GLN A 83 -5.71 15.15 16.07
C GLN A 83 -5.28 14.84 17.51
N ILE A 84 -4.46 13.80 17.73
CA ILE A 84 -3.90 13.49 19.05
C ILE A 84 -3.03 14.65 19.54
N MET A 85 -2.14 15.16 18.67
CA MET A 85 -1.23 16.26 19.01
C MET A 85 -2.00 17.54 19.36
N THR A 86 -3.00 17.91 18.55
CA THR A 86 -3.82 19.11 18.81
C THR A 86 -4.73 18.98 20.03
N ASN A 87 -5.15 17.77 20.40
CA ASN A 87 -5.94 17.55 21.61
C ASN A 87 -5.06 17.60 22.88
N LEU A 88 -3.81 17.14 22.81
CA LEU A 88 -2.84 17.27 23.91
C LEU A 88 -2.53 18.74 24.24
N ASP A 89 -2.42 19.61 23.21
CA ASP A 89 -2.21 21.04 23.42
C ASP A 89 -3.40 21.70 24.15
N ASN A 90 -4.64 21.29 23.82
CA ASN A 90 -5.83 21.74 24.53
C ASN A 90 -5.88 21.25 25.99
N GLU A 91 -5.50 20.00 26.26
CA GLU A 91 -5.46 19.48 27.63
C GLU A 91 -4.37 20.18 28.48
N PHE A 92 -3.20 20.46 27.89
CA PHE A 92 -2.16 21.24 28.57
C PHE A 92 -2.64 22.66 28.89
N SER A 93 -3.26 23.37 27.94
CA SER A 93 -3.79 24.71 28.19
C SER A 93 -4.83 24.73 29.32
N ASN A 94 -5.69 23.72 29.43
CA ASN A 94 -6.69 23.62 30.49
C ASN A 94 -6.15 23.20 31.87
N MET A 95 -4.86 22.83 31.97
CA MET A 95 -4.19 22.52 33.25
C MET A 95 -3.35 23.68 33.80
N VAL A 96 -3.14 24.75 33.03
CA VAL A 96 -2.32 25.92 33.45
C VAL A 96 -3.14 27.16 33.80
N ASP A 97 -4.48 27.05 33.77
CA ASP A 97 -5.44 28.05 34.27
C ASP A 97 -5.92 27.75 35.70
#